data_AF-X1UUW7-F1
#
_entry.id   AF-X1UUW7-F1
#
_cell.length_a   1.000
_cell.length_b   1.000
_cell.length_c   1.000
_cell.angle_alpha   90.00
_cell.angle_beta   90.00
_cell.angle_gamma   90.00
#
_symmetry.space_group_name_H-M   'P 1'
#
loop_
_entity.id
_entity.type
_entity.pdbx_description
1 polymer ?
#
loop_
_entity_poly.entity_id
_entity_poly.type
_entity_poly.pdbx_seq_one_letter_code
_entity_poly.pdbx_strand_id
1 'polypeptide(L)' 'MKRLEPSELILNPDGSIFHLHLKPGHVSGTIILVGDPDRVELISGFFDNIEV' A
#
# COMPACT_ATOMS: atom_id res chain seq x y z
N MET A 1 9.89 26.05 -3.92
CA MET A 1 9.22 24.73 -3.99
C MET A 1 9.83 23.96 -5.14
N LYS A 2 10.28 22.72 -4.91
CA LYS A 2 10.79 21.84 -5.96
C LYS A 2 9.60 21.38 -6.81
N ARG A 3 9.67 21.53 -8.14
CA ARG A 3 8.67 20.98 -9.06
C ARG A 3 8.92 19.47 -9.16
N LEU A 4 7.88 18.67 -8.93
CA LEU A 4 7.96 17.23 -9.13
C LEU A 4 7.92 16.93 -10.62
N GLU A 5 8.83 16.08 -11.08
CA GLU A 5 8.83 15.63 -12.47
C GLU A 5 7.77 14.54 -12.67
N PRO A 6 7.23 14.35 -13.89
CA PRO A 6 6.08 13.47 -14.16
C PRO A 6 6.27 11.98 -13.78
N SER A 7 7.50 11.58 -13.47
CA SER A 7 7.87 10.20 -13.12
C SER A 7 8.58 10.11 -11.76
N GLU A 8 8.52 11.15 -10.94
CA GLU A 8 9.12 11.13 -9.61
C GLU A 8 8.27 10.30 -8.64
N LEU A 9 8.90 9.37 -7.92
CA LEU A 9 8.24 8.62 -6.84
C LEU A 9 8.16 9.52 -5.60
N ILE A 10 6.93 9.92 -5.25
CA ILE A 10 6.70 10.78 -4.08
C ILE A 10 6.77 9.93 -2.81
N LEU A 11 7.71 10.28 -1.94
CA LEU A 11 7.92 9.65 -0.64
C LEU A 11 7.58 10.62 0.50
N ASN A 12 7.03 10.08 1.57
CA ASN A 12 6.86 10.76 2.85
C ASN A 12 8.21 10.94 3.56
N PRO A 13 8.29 11.82 4.59
CA PRO A 13 9.53 12.02 5.35
C PRO A 13 10.12 10.75 6.00
N ASP A 14 9.29 9.74 6.25
CA ASP A 14 9.68 8.46 6.83
C ASP A 14 10.11 7.41 5.77
N GLY A 15 10.15 7.81 4.49
CA GLY A 15 10.51 6.95 3.36
C GLY A 15 9.38 6.08 2.83
N SER A 16 8.15 6.18 3.37
CA SER A 16 6.99 5.46 2.84
C SER A 16 6.41 6.12 1.58
N ILE A 17 5.70 5.37 0.73
CA ILE A 17 5.05 5.94 -0.46
C ILE A 17 3.86 6.83 -0.05
N PHE A 18 3.70 7.97 -0.73
CA PHE A 18 2.81 9.06 -0.30
C PHE A 18 1.39 8.63 0.07
N HIS A 19 0.66 7.97 -0.83
CA HIS A 19 -0.76 7.66 -0.61
C HIS A 19 -1.02 6.46 0.31
N LEU A 20 -0.15 5.44 0.25
CA LEU A 20 -0.40 4.15 0.90
C LEU A 20 0.40 3.97 2.19
N HIS A 21 1.36 4.84 2.48
CA HIS A 21 2.24 4.74 3.65
C HIS A 21 2.97 3.39 3.79
N LEU A 22 3.24 2.74 2.65
CA LEU A 22 3.98 1.47 2.60
C LEU A 22 5.49 1.72 2.47
N LYS A 23 6.27 0.90 3.16
CA LYS A 23 7.73 0.79 3.00
C LYS A 23 8.08 -0.46 2.17
N PRO A 24 9.30 -0.57 1.63
CA PRO A 24 9.76 -1.81 1.00
C PRO A 24 9.53 -3.02 1.92
N GLY A 25 8.90 -4.07 1.39
CA GLY A 25 8.56 -5.28 2.15
C GLY A 25 7.18 -5.29 2.81
N HIS A 26 6.47 -4.15 2.90
CA HIS A 26 5.11 -4.10 3.48
C HIS A 26 4.01 -4.61 2.53
N VAL A 27 4.37 -5.00 1.30
CA VAL A 27 3.42 -5.50 0.29
C VAL A 27 4.02 -6.69 -0.42
N SER A 28 3.19 -7.71 -0.65
CA SER A 28 3.56 -8.90 -1.40
C SER A 28 3.67 -8.61 -2.91
N GLY A 29 4.39 -9.47 -3.64
CA GLY A 29 4.41 -9.42 -5.10
C GLY A 29 3.08 -9.80 -5.75
N THR A 30 2.18 -10.46 -5.01
CA THR A 30 0.81 -10.77 -5.45
C THR A 30 -0.17 -9.90 -4.68
N ILE A 31 -0.97 -9.11 -5.40
CA ILE A 31 -1.88 -8.11 -4.84
C ILE A 31 -3.30 -8.38 -5.32
N ILE A 32 -4.25 -8.41 -4.39
CA ILE A 32 -5.70 -8.45 -4.69
C ILE A 32 -6.22 -7.03 -4.49
N LEU A 33 -6.73 -6.42 -5.56
CA LEU A 33 -7.36 -5.11 -5.50
C LEU A 33 -8.86 -5.25 -5.25
N VAL A 34 -9.38 -4.49 -4.29
CA VAL A 34 -10.81 -4.36 -4.04
C VAL A 34 -11.24 -2.91 -4.25
N GLY A 35 -12.44 -2.71 -4.78
CA GLY A 35 -13.00 -1.37 -4.96
C GLY A 35 -13.63 -0.81 -3.69
N ASP A 36 -14.19 -1.68 -2.85
CA ASP A 36 -14.87 -1.32 -1.60
C ASP A 36 -13.98 -1.71 -0.40
N PRO A 37 -13.63 -0.76 0.49
CA PRO A 37 -12.89 -1.04 1.72
C PRO A 37 -13.50 -2.13 2.59
N ASP A 38 -14.84 -2.24 2.63
CA ASP A 38 -15.53 -3.23 3.46
C ASP A 38 -15.25 -4.67 2.99
N ARG A 39 -14.80 -4.84 1.73
CA ARG A 39 -14.41 -6.15 1.19
C ARG A 39 -13.06 -6.64 1.71
N VAL A 40 -12.24 -5.77 2.31
CA VAL A 40 -10.94 -6.15 2.86
C VAL A 40 -11.11 -7.19 3.97
N GLU A 41 -12.05 -6.96 4.89
CA GLU A 41 -12.32 -7.87 6.01
C GLU A 41 -12.84 -9.24 5.54
N LEU A 42 -13.74 -9.24 4.55
CA LEU A 42 -14.25 -10.48 3.97
C LEU A 42 -13.14 -11.32 3.32
N ILE A 43 -12.24 -10.68 2.56
CA ILE A 43 -11.17 -11.40 1.85
C ILE A 43 -10.07 -11.85 2.82
N SER A 44 -9.66 -10.98 3.77
CA SER A 44 -8.60 -11.32 4.72
C SER A 44 -9.01 -12.49 5.63
N GLY A 45 -10.31 -12.70 5.88
CA GLY A 45 -10.83 -13.86 6.61
C GLY A 45 -10.56 -15.22 5.96
N PHE A 46 -10.15 -15.26 4.68
CA PHE A 46 -9.71 -16.48 4.00
C PHE A 46 -8.20 -16.74 4.10
N PHE A 47 -7.44 -15.83 4.71
CA PHE A 47 -5.99 -16.01 4.87
C PHE A 47 -5.69 -16.92 6.05
N ASP A 48 -4.69 -17.79 5.88
CA ASP A 48 -4.24 -18.68 6.97
C ASP A 48 -3.71 -17.89 8.17
N ASN A 49 -3.08 -16.73 7.92
CA ASN A 49 -2.52 -15.84 8.94
C ASN A 49 -2.70 -14.38 8.52
N ILE A 50 -2.94 -13.50 9.50
CA ILE A 50 -3.02 -12.04 9.33
C ILE A 50 -2.01 -11.41 10.29
N GLU A 51 -1.04 -10.67 9.74
CA GLU A 51 -0.09 -9.87 10.53
C GLU A 51 -0.75 -8.52 10.90
N VAL A 52 -0.56 -8.07 12.15
CA VAL A 52 -1.11 -6.80 12.69
C VAL A 52 0.02 -5.89 13.15
#